data_AF-A0A3C1BZR3-F1
#
_entry.id   AF-A0A3C1BZR3-F1
#
_cell.length_a   1.000
_cell.length_b   1.000
_cell.length_c   1.000
_cell.angle_alpha   90.00
_cell.angle_beta   90.00
_cell.angle_gamma   90.00
#
_symmetry.space_group_name_H-M   'P 1'
#
loop_
_entity.id
_entity.type
_entity.pdbx_description
1 polymer ?
#
loop_
_entity_poly.entity_id
_entity_poly.type
_entity_poly.pdbx_seq_one_letter_code
_entity_poly.pdbx_strand_id
1 'polypeptide(L)'
;MQMDGRIRGWFRDHATSLGFYLYALAVAPPLSRAMKDAMVDSRTILWPGILLLVVLLLEPIGLRWKILFLRRRNNDDSFEPQGSMLAIFSAATIGHMIVTLFLGMMALDAWGVVGVGSEGASNWWGAVIVVLILKEFVELFACGGMSMAPESPGHWKQPAADFLVLAYGCVAYTAWWESLLDLGDLATEGWAMKLALIPLLGMLFMFLYLPMRLPFLLEEYFLQPKAGRKARIWTELAIGAALGFYPAFF
;
A
#
# COMPACT_ATOMS: atom_id res chain seq x y z
N MET A 1 29.05 -18.16 -16.42
CA MET A 1 27.86 -18.85 -15.86
C MET A 1 27.46 -18.40 -14.43
N GLN A 2 28.30 -17.74 -13.62
CA GLN A 2 27.86 -17.19 -12.31
C GLN A 2 27.01 -15.91 -12.40
N MET A 3 27.02 -15.21 -13.54
CA MET A 3 26.33 -13.93 -13.72
C MET A 3 24.81 -14.10 -13.85
N ASP A 4 24.34 -15.15 -14.53
CA ASP A 4 22.91 -15.44 -14.71
C ASP A 4 22.20 -15.78 -13.39
N GLY A 5 22.91 -16.45 -12.47
CA GLY A 5 22.39 -16.77 -11.14
C GLY A 5 22.22 -15.53 -10.25
N ARG A 6 23.12 -14.54 -10.35
CA ARG A 6 23.01 -13.28 -9.61
C ARG A 6 21.87 -12.41 -10.11
N ILE A 7 21.70 -12.31 -11.42
CA ILE A 7 20.63 -11.50 -12.02
C ILE A 7 19.25 -12.10 -11.68
N ARG A 8 19.08 -13.41 -11.85
CA ARG A 8 17.82 -14.10 -11.48
C ARG A 8 17.50 -14.00 -9.99
N GLY A 9 18.51 -14.14 -9.12
CA GLY A 9 18.36 -13.95 -7.69
C GLY A 9 17.88 -12.54 -7.35
N TRP A 10 18.52 -11.52 -7.93
CA TRP A 10 18.13 -10.13 -7.74
C TRP A 10 16.68 -9.86 -8.19
N PHE A 11 16.29 -10.31 -9.39
CA PHE A 11 14.91 -10.12 -9.87
C PHE A 11 13.88 -10.79 -8.98
N ARG A 12 14.16 -12.01 -8.50
CA ARG A 12 13.25 -12.71 -7.58
C ARG A 12 13.07 -11.94 -6.28
N ASP A 13 14.16 -11.39 -5.75
CA ASP A 13 14.17 -10.67 -4.47
C ASP A 13 13.59 -9.24 -4.59
N HIS A 14 13.35 -8.73 -5.80
CA HIS A 14 12.78 -7.40 -6.05
C HIS A 14 11.49 -7.43 -6.88
N ALA A 15 10.98 -8.62 -7.22
CA ALA A 15 9.86 -8.78 -8.15
C ALA A 15 8.63 -7.97 -7.73
N THR A 16 8.33 -7.93 -6.44
CA THR A 16 7.16 -7.24 -5.90
C THR A 16 7.34 -5.73 -5.84
N SER A 17 8.54 -5.23 -5.50
CA SER A 17 8.86 -3.79 -5.62
C SER A 17 8.80 -3.34 -7.08
N LEU A 18 9.43 -4.10 -7.98
CA LEU A 18 9.41 -3.81 -9.42
C LEU A 18 7.99 -3.83 -9.99
N GLY A 19 7.18 -4.82 -9.60
CA GLY A 19 5.78 -4.91 -10.00
C GLY A 19 4.98 -3.69 -9.56
N PHE A 20 5.17 -3.25 -8.31
CA PHE A 20 4.54 -2.02 -7.80
C PHE A 20 5.00 -0.78 -8.57
N TYR A 21 6.31 -0.64 -8.82
CA TYR A 21 6.84 0.53 -9.54
C TYR A 21 6.38 0.59 -11.00
N LEU A 22 6.32 -0.55 -11.68
CA LEU A 22 5.76 -0.63 -13.03
C LEU A 22 4.27 -0.27 -13.04
N TYR A 23 3.52 -0.74 -12.04
CA TYR A 23 2.11 -0.37 -11.88
C TYR A 23 1.95 1.14 -11.62
N ALA A 24 2.70 1.69 -10.66
CA ALA A 24 2.65 3.10 -10.28
C ALA A 24 2.99 4.03 -11.44
N LEU A 25 3.95 3.64 -12.29
CA LEU A 25 4.38 4.43 -13.44
C LEU A 25 3.40 4.36 -14.61
N ALA A 26 2.92 3.15 -14.96
CA ALA A 26 2.22 2.93 -16.22
C ALA A 26 0.70 2.78 -16.07
N VAL A 27 0.21 2.24 -14.95
CA VAL A 27 -1.19 1.83 -14.79
C VAL A 27 -1.94 2.77 -13.86
N ALA A 28 -1.34 3.20 -12.76
CA ALA A 28 -2.01 4.04 -11.77
C ALA A 28 -2.50 5.38 -12.35
N PRO A 29 -1.73 6.15 -13.17
CA PRO A 29 -2.19 7.43 -13.69
C PRO A 29 -3.43 7.35 -14.59
N PRO A 30 -3.49 6.52 -15.66
CA PRO A 30 -4.68 6.43 -16.50
C PRO A 30 -5.87 5.83 -15.75
N LEU A 31 -5.63 4.90 -14.81
CA LEU A 31 -6.69 4.30 -14.01
C LEU A 31 -7.31 5.31 -13.04
N SER A 32 -6.50 6.10 -12.35
CA SER A 32 -6.94 7.17 -11.44
C SER A 32 -7.77 8.21 -12.18
N ARG A 33 -7.34 8.66 -13.37
CA ARG A 33 -8.11 9.59 -14.21
C ARG A 33 -9.46 9.00 -14.63
N ALA A 34 -9.47 7.75 -15.10
CA ALA A 34 -10.70 7.07 -15.47
C ALA A 34 -11.67 6.89 -14.29
N MET A 35 -11.15 6.66 -13.07
CA MET A 35 -11.98 6.61 -11.87
C MET A 35 -12.58 7.98 -11.53
N LYS A 36 -11.75 9.04 -11.57
CA LYS A 36 -12.19 10.41 -11.33
C LYS A 36 -13.31 10.85 -12.26
N ASP A 37 -13.11 10.67 -13.57
CA ASP A 37 -14.09 11.03 -14.60
C ASP A 37 -15.42 10.32 -14.36
N ALA A 38 -15.36 9.07 -13.89
CA ALA A 38 -16.54 8.27 -13.63
C ALA A 38 -17.26 8.68 -12.33
N MET A 39 -16.56 9.25 -11.35
CA MET A 39 -17.13 9.76 -10.10
C MET A 39 -17.76 11.16 -10.26
N VAL A 40 -17.26 12.00 -11.16
CA VAL A 40 -17.82 13.35 -11.45
C VAL A 40 -19.27 13.29 -11.92
N ASP A 41 -19.64 12.25 -12.67
CA ASP A 41 -20.98 12.11 -13.25
C ASP A 41 -22.08 11.70 -12.23
N SER A 42 -21.76 11.57 -10.93
CA SER A 42 -22.69 11.14 -9.86
C SER A 42 -23.43 9.83 -10.15
N ARG A 43 -22.93 9.02 -11.10
CA ARG A 43 -23.49 7.73 -11.44
C ARG A 43 -22.92 6.71 -10.47
N THR A 44 -23.78 5.88 -9.89
CA THR A 44 -23.34 4.74 -9.10
C THR A 44 -22.51 3.79 -9.97
N ILE A 45 -21.26 3.54 -9.59
CA ILE A 45 -20.37 2.60 -10.27
C ILE A 45 -20.01 1.49 -9.29
N LEU A 46 -20.62 0.34 -9.48
CA LEU A 46 -20.53 -0.76 -8.52
C LEU A 46 -19.13 -1.39 -8.48
N TRP A 47 -18.48 -1.53 -9.64
CA TRP A 47 -17.25 -2.32 -9.78
C TRP A 47 -16.04 -1.78 -9.00
N PRO A 48 -15.72 -0.47 -9.03
CA PRO A 48 -14.64 0.08 -8.20
C PRO A 48 -14.85 -0.17 -6.71
N GLY A 49 -16.07 0.03 -6.20
CA GLY A 49 -16.39 -0.25 -4.80
C GLY A 49 -16.24 -1.74 -4.44
N ILE A 50 -16.68 -2.66 -5.31
CA ILE A 50 -16.49 -4.10 -5.11
C ILE A 50 -15.00 -4.45 -5.08
N LEU A 51 -14.21 -3.93 -6.03
CA LEU A 51 -12.77 -4.18 -6.10
C LEU A 51 -12.06 -3.68 -4.83
N LEU A 52 -12.36 -2.47 -4.39
CA LEU A 52 -11.82 -1.87 -3.16
C LEU A 52 -12.12 -2.75 -1.95
N LEU A 53 -13.37 -3.18 -1.77
CA LEU A 53 -13.72 -4.05 -0.65
C LEU A 53 -13.09 -5.43 -0.74
N VAL A 54 -13.05 -6.06 -1.92
CA VAL A 54 -12.41 -7.37 -2.09
C VAL A 54 -10.94 -7.29 -1.69
N VAL A 55 -10.24 -6.25 -2.14
CA VAL A 55 -8.83 -6.06 -1.81
C VAL A 55 -8.64 -5.79 -0.32
N LEU A 56 -9.48 -4.95 0.29
CA LEU A 56 -9.47 -4.70 1.75
C LEU A 56 -9.74 -5.96 2.58
N LEU A 57 -10.59 -6.87 2.09
CA LEU A 57 -10.92 -8.11 2.80
C LEU A 57 -9.85 -9.20 2.63
N LEU A 58 -9.14 -9.21 1.51
CA LEU A 58 -8.09 -10.19 1.23
C LEU A 58 -6.72 -9.79 1.79
N GLU A 59 -6.46 -8.49 1.93
CA GLU A 59 -5.23 -7.94 2.51
C GLU A 59 -4.85 -8.57 3.86
N PRO A 60 -5.75 -8.72 4.87
CA PRO A 60 -5.39 -9.34 6.15
C PRO A 60 -4.83 -10.75 6.01
N ILE A 61 -5.35 -11.52 5.05
CA ILE A 61 -4.89 -12.89 4.76
C ILE A 61 -3.47 -12.84 4.19
N GLY A 62 -3.24 -11.96 3.21
CA GLY A 62 -1.94 -11.73 2.60
C GLY A 62 -0.90 -11.27 3.62
N LEU A 63 -1.23 -10.25 4.41
CA LEU A 63 -0.36 -9.69 5.43
C LEU A 63 0.01 -10.73 6.50
N ARG A 64 -0.99 -11.47 6.99
CA ARG A 64 -0.75 -12.55 7.97
C ARG A 64 0.20 -13.60 7.42
N TRP A 65 -0.04 -14.11 6.21
CA TRP A 65 0.86 -15.10 5.60
C TRP A 65 2.26 -14.53 5.40
N LYS A 66 2.39 -13.30 4.89
CA LYS A 66 3.67 -12.62 4.68
C LYS A 66 4.47 -12.56 5.98
N ILE A 67 3.87 -12.09 7.06
CA ILE A 67 4.52 -11.95 8.37
C ILE A 67 4.95 -13.31 8.94
N LEU A 68 4.11 -14.34 8.82
CA LEU A 68 4.44 -15.69 9.28
C LEU A 68 5.66 -16.27 8.55
N PHE A 69 5.77 -16.05 7.24
CA PHE A 69 6.94 -16.47 6.45
C PHE A 69 8.19 -15.64 6.76
N LEU A 70 8.03 -14.33 6.98
CA LEU A 70 9.13 -13.45 7.37
C LEU A 70 9.71 -13.86 8.74
N ARG A 71 8.86 -14.14 9.73
CA ARG A 71 9.29 -14.62 11.05
C ARG A 71 9.99 -15.97 10.99
N ARG A 72 9.50 -16.90 10.15
CA ARG A 72 10.18 -18.19 9.95
C ARG A 72 11.58 -17.99 9.40
N ARG A 73 11.74 -17.20 8.33
CA ARG A 73 13.06 -16.88 7.75
C ARG A 73 13.96 -16.19 8.77
N ASN A 74 13.43 -15.26 9.55
CA ASN A 74 14.14 -14.59 10.62
C ASN A 74 14.71 -15.56 11.67
N ASN A 75 13.93 -16.58 12.03
CA ASN A 75 14.32 -17.63 12.96
C ASN A 75 15.36 -18.59 12.36
N ASP A 76 15.19 -18.95 11.08
CA ASP A 76 16.12 -19.83 10.36
C ASP A 76 17.50 -19.14 10.16
N ASP A 77 17.52 -17.82 9.92
CA ASP A 77 18.72 -17.04 9.60
C ASP A 77 19.39 -16.37 10.83
N SER A 78 18.93 -16.66 12.06
CA SER A 78 19.49 -16.13 13.33
C SER A 78 19.61 -14.59 13.36
N PHE A 79 18.55 -13.92 12.92
CA PHE A 79 18.54 -12.47 12.80
C PHE A 79 18.33 -11.76 14.15
N GLU A 80 19.14 -10.73 14.40
CA GLU A 80 18.99 -9.82 15.55
C GLU A 80 18.32 -8.50 15.11
N PRO A 81 17.10 -8.19 15.58
CA PRO A 81 16.47 -6.89 15.30
C PRO A 81 17.27 -5.75 15.97
N GLN A 82 17.50 -4.67 15.23
CA GLN A 82 18.11 -3.43 15.75
C GLN A 82 17.13 -2.24 15.73
N GLY A 83 17.14 -1.45 16.82
CA GLY A 83 16.69 -0.05 16.86
C GLY A 83 15.20 0.19 17.20
N SER A 84 14.81 1.47 17.19
CA SER A 84 13.47 2.01 17.55
C SER A 84 12.36 1.68 16.54
N MET A 85 12.32 0.44 16.09
CA MET A 85 11.39 -0.14 15.14
C MET A 85 9.92 -0.03 15.56
N LEU A 86 9.68 0.01 16.87
CA LEU A 86 8.34 0.23 17.43
C LEU A 86 7.70 1.52 16.87
N ALA A 87 8.48 2.60 16.70
CA ALA A 87 7.93 3.86 16.19
C ALA A 87 7.55 3.79 14.71
N ILE A 88 8.35 3.13 13.87
CA ILE A 88 8.07 2.98 12.44
C ILE A 88 6.86 2.06 12.24
N PHE A 89 6.76 0.96 12.99
CA PHE A 89 5.61 0.07 12.90
C PHE A 89 4.35 0.67 13.49
N SER A 90 4.43 1.41 14.59
CA SER A 90 3.28 2.13 15.12
C SER A 90 2.79 3.20 14.15
N ALA A 91 3.68 4.00 13.56
CA ALA A 91 3.31 5.00 12.56
C ALA A 91 2.71 4.36 11.30
N ALA A 92 3.30 3.26 10.83
CA ALA A 92 2.79 2.56 9.66
C ALA A 92 1.45 1.84 9.92
N THR A 93 1.23 1.33 11.14
CA THR A 93 -0.08 0.76 11.55
C THR A 93 -1.16 1.84 11.59
N ILE A 94 -0.84 3.00 12.20
CA ILE A 94 -1.79 4.13 12.25
C ILE A 94 -2.12 4.61 10.84
N GLY A 95 -1.11 4.76 9.98
CA GLY A 95 -1.35 5.14 8.59
C GLY A 95 -2.09 4.07 7.80
N HIS A 96 -1.92 2.78 8.12
CA HIS A 96 -2.66 1.69 7.48
C HIS A 96 -4.15 1.76 7.79
N MET A 97 -4.50 2.02 9.05
CA MET A 97 -5.89 2.24 9.46
C MET A 97 -6.52 3.43 8.70
N ILE A 98 -5.77 4.53 8.54
CA ILE A 98 -6.23 5.70 7.78
C ILE A 98 -6.49 5.33 6.32
N VAL A 99 -5.56 4.62 5.67
CA VAL A 99 -5.71 4.15 4.28
C VAL A 99 -6.92 3.23 4.15
N THR A 100 -7.11 2.26 5.06
CA THR A 100 -8.26 1.35 5.03
C THR A 100 -9.59 2.08 5.16
N LEU A 101 -9.70 3.00 6.11
CA LEU A 101 -10.92 3.79 6.28
C LEU A 101 -11.19 4.63 5.03
N PHE A 102 -10.15 5.22 4.46
CA PHE A 102 -10.23 6.01 3.25
C PHE A 102 -10.73 5.20 2.04
N LEU A 103 -10.14 4.03 1.80
CA LEU A 103 -10.58 3.13 0.73
C LEU A 103 -12.01 2.63 0.94
N GLY A 104 -12.38 2.37 2.20
CA GLY A 104 -13.75 2.02 2.56
C GLY A 104 -14.74 3.14 2.23
N MET A 105 -14.40 4.38 2.57
CA MET A 105 -15.22 5.55 2.25
C MET A 105 -15.33 5.77 0.74
N MET A 106 -14.25 5.62 -0.02
CA MET A 106 -14.28 5.69 -1.49
C MET A 106 -15.16 4.58 -2.10
N ALA A 107 -15.14 3.38 -1.54
CA ALA A 107 -16.01 2.29 -1.99
C ALA A 107 -17.50 2.62 -1.78
N LEU A 108 -17.83 3.24 -0.65
CA LEU A 108 -19.19 3.67 -0.31
C LEU A 108 -19.67 4.87 -1.14
N ASP A 109 -18.75 5.81 -1.42
CA ASP A 109 -18.99 6.96 -2.29
C ASP A 109 -19.25 6.53 -3.74
N ALA A 110 -18.48 5.57 -4.27
CA ALA A 110 -18.71 4.97 -5.58
C ALA A 110 -20.10 4.30 -5.70
N TRP A 111 -20.71 3.92 -4.58
CA TRP A 111 -22.06 3.35 -4.51
C TRP A 111 -23.16 4.39 -4.25
N GLY A 112 -22.80 5.67 -4.06
CA GLY A 112 -23.74 6.75 -3.76
C GLY A 112 -24.39 6.64 -2.38
N VAL A 113 -23.74 5.93 -1.44
CA VAL A 113 -24.27 5.69 -0.08
C VAL A 113 -23.74 6.73 0.90
N VAL A 114 -22.58 7.30 0.60
CA VAL A 114 -21.95 8.42 1.31
C VAL A 114 -21.52 9.44 0.24
N GLY A 115 -21.34 10.71 0.60
CA GLY A 115 -20.90 11.75 -0.33
C GLY A 115 -22.03 12.65 -0.84
N VAL A 116 -21.78 13.34 -1.96
CA VAL A 116 -22.74 14.29 -2.55
C VAL A 116 -23.96 13.54 -3.08
N GLY A 117 -25.16 13.93 -2.63
CA GLY A 117 -26.42 13.30 -3.07
C GLY A 117 -26.88 12.11 -2.22
N SER A 118 -26.26 11.83 -1.08
CA SER A 118 -26.62 10.70 -0.20
C SER A 118 -27.85 10.95 0.71
N GLU A 119 -28.67 11.96 0.43
CA GLU A 119 -29.74 12.45 1.32
C GLU A 119 -30.84 11.40 1.62
N GLY A 120 -30.91 10.31 0.84
CA GLY A 120 -31.82 9.18 1.05
C GLY A 120 -31.16 7.81 1.30
N ALA A 121 -29.84 7.77 1.48
CA ALA A 121 -29.09 6.51 1.63
C ALA A 121 -29.32 5.85 3.01
N SER A 122 -29.38 4.51 3.02
CA SER A 122 -29.58 3.73 4.25
C SER A 122 -28.32 3.70 5.14
N ASN A 123 -28.51 3.71 6.47
CA ASN A 123 -27.44 3.83 7.47
C ASN A 123 -26.55 2.57 7.65
N TRP A 124 -26.66 1.56 6.80
CA TRP A 124 -25.85 0.33 6.89
C TRP A 124 -24.35 0.59 6.66
N TRP A 125 -23.98 1.70 6.01
CA TRP A 125 -22.58 2.10 5.82
C TRP A 125 -21.81 2.21 7.14
N GLY A 126 -22.49 2.58 8.24
CA GLY A 126 -21.86 2.60 9.57
C GLY A 126 -21.37 1.22 10.02
N ALA A 127 -22.09 0.15 9.66
CA ALA A 127 -21.66 -1.21 9.95
C ALA A 127 -20.40 -1.61 9.14
N VAL A 128 -20.28 -1.15 7.89
CA VAL A 128 -19.07 -1.36 7.07
C VAL A 128 -17.86 -0.71 7.75
N ILE A 129 -18.00 0.53 8.20
CA ILE A 129 -16.91 1.23 8.91
C ILE A 129 -16.50 0.48 10.17
N VAL A 130 -17.46 0.02 10.98
CA VAL A 130 -17.15 -0.80 12.16
C VAL A 130 -16.41 -2.09 11.79
N VAL A 131 -16.83 -2.78 10.73
CA VAL A 131 -16.15 -3.99 10.24
C VAL A 131 -14.73 -3.69 9.79
N LEU A 132 -14.50 -2.59 9.07
CA LEU A 132 -13.16 -2.16 8.65
C LEU A 132 -12.26 -1.82 9.84
N ILE A 133 -12.80 -1.16 10.87
CA ILE A 133 -12.07 -0.90 12.12
C ILE A 133 -11.69 -2.22 12.81
N LEU A 134 -12.65 -3.14 12.97
CA LEU A 134 -12.40 -4.45 13.58
C LEU A 134 -11.36 -5.26 12.79
N LYS A 135 -11.39 -5.17 11.46
CA LYS A 135 -10.39 -5.77 10.55
C LYS A 135 -8.98 -5.27 10.86
N GLU A 136 -8.79 -3.95 11.02
CA GLU A 136 -7.47 -3.38 11.37
C GLU A 136 -6.98 -3.85 12.75
N PHE A 137 -7.88 -4.01 13.73
CA PHE A 137 -7.51 -4.60 15.02
C PHE A 137 -7.04 -6.05 14.87
N VAL A 138 -7.75 -6.86 14.08
CA VAL A 138 -7.35 -8.27 13.82
C VAL A 138 -5.95 -8.34 13.19
N GLU A 139 -5.65 -7.45 12.25
CA GLU A 139 -4.32 -7.33 11.65
C GLU A 139 -3.26 -6.96 12.68
N LEU A 140 -3.51 -5.93 13.49
CA LEU A 140 -2.59 -5.52 14.55
C LEU A 140 -2.24 -6.69 15.48
N PHE A 141 -3.24 -7.46 15.90
CA PHE A 141 -3.01 -8.65 16.72
C PHE A 141 -2.27 -9.77 15.98
N ALA A 142 -2.56 -10.00 14.70
CA ALA A 142 -1.85 -10.98 13.87
C ALA A 142 -0.37 -10.61 13.69
N CYS A 143 -0.10 -9.31 13.53
CA CYS A 143 1.24 -8.72 13.41
C CYS A 143 2.03 -8.74 14.74
N GLY A 144 1.35 -8.79 15.89
CA GLY A 144 1.98 -8.81 17.22
C GLY A 144 2.35 -10.20 17.76
N GLY A 145 1.81 -11.29 17.20
CA GLY A 145 2.08 -12.65 17.69
C GLY A 145 3.53 -13.15 17.48
N MET A 146 3.88 -14.28 18.11
CA MET A 146 5.18 -14.97 17.91
C MET A 146 5.09 -16.18 16.97
N SER A 147 3.90 -16.43 16.40
CA SER A 147 3.67 -17.57 15.51
C SER A 147 4.49 -17.46 14.22
N MET A 148 4.87 -18.61 13.66
CA MET A 148 5.61 -18.76 12.41
C MET A 148 4.82 -19.61 11.41
N ALA A 149 5.15 -19.51 10.12
CA ALA A 149 4.52 -20.33 9.09
C ALA A 149 4.86 -21.81 9.31
N PRO A 150 3.89 -22.74 9.39
CA PRO A 150 4.18 -24.17 9.47
C PRO A 150 4.77 -24.70 8.16
N GLU A 151 4.45 -24.09 7.02
CA GLU A 151 4.93 -24.51 5.70
C GLU A 151 6.37 -24.08 5.41
N SER A 152 7.10 -24.90 4.66
CA SER A 152 8.47 -24.61 4.24
C SER A 152 8.56 -23.38 3.30
N PRO A 153 9.72 -22.69 3.27
CA PRO A 153 9.97 -21.64 2.27
C PRO A 153 9.70 -22.13 0.84
N GLY A 154 9.10 -21.28 0.00
CA GLY A 154 8.71 -21.64 -1.38
C GLY A 154 7.33 -22.27 -1.53
N HIS A 155 6.58 -22.43 -0.44
CA HIS A 155 5.17 -22.84 -0.49
C HIS A 155 4.31 -21.79 -1.22
N TRP A 156 3.26 -22.21 -1.93
CA TRP A 156 2.41 -21.32 -2.76
C TRP A 156 1.77 -20.15 -1.99
N LYS A 157 1.55 -20.31 -0.68
CA LYS A 157 1.04 -19.24 0.19
C LYS A 157 1.96 -18.02 0.22
N GLN A 158 3.25 -18.20 -0.01
CA GLN A 158 4.22 -17.13 -0.02
C GLN A 158 4.03 -16.18 -1.22
N PRO A 159 4.10 -16.62 -2.49
CA PRO A 159 3.82 -15.74 -3.62
C PRO A 159 2.37 -15.25 -3.64
N ALA A 160 1.42 -16.01 -3.10
CA ALA A 160 0.04 -15.54 -2.93
C ALA A 160 -0.03 -14.36 -1.94
N ALA A 161 0.67 -14.44 -0.82
CA ALA A 161 0.77 -13.34 0.15
C ALA A 161 1.38 -12.08 -0.50
N ASP A 162 2.47 -12.26 -1.26
CA ASP A 162 3.14 -11.17 -1.98
C ASP A 162 2.19 -10.50 -2.97
N PHE A 163 1.42 -11.29 -3.71
CA PHE A 163 0.43 -10.79 -4.67
C PHE A 163 -0.72 -10.04 -4.00
N LEU A 164 -1.29 -10.58 -2.91
CA LEU A 164 -2.40 -9.94 -2.20
C LEU A 164 -1.99 -8.58 -1.63
N VAL A 165 -0.83 -8.51 -0.99
CA VAL A 165 -0.30 -7.26 -0.44
C VAL A 165 0.09 -6.29 -1.56
N LEU A 166 0.64 -6.79 -2.68
CA LEU A 166 0.90 -5.96 -3.85
C LEU A 166 -0.39 -5.37 -4.42
N ALA A 167 -1.43 -6.19 -4.59
CA ALA A 167 -2.72 -5.75 -5.09
C ALA A 167 -3.33 -4.66 -4.19
N TYR A 168 -3.24 -4.83 -2.87
CA TYR A 168 -3.60 -3.78 -1.90
C TYR A 168 -2.79 -2.51 -2.09
N GLY A 169 -1.45 -2.59 -2.11
CA GLY A 169 -0.60 -1.43 -2.30
C GLY A 169 -0.91 -0.69 -3.62
N CYS A 170 -1.16 -1.42 -4.70
CA CYS A 170 -1.53 -0.86 -6.00
C CYS A 170 -2.89 -0.14 -5.96
N VAL A 171 -3.91 -0.77 -5.40
CA VAL A 171 -5.26 -0.17 -5.30
C VAL A 171 -5.23 1.04 -4.37
N ALA A 172 -4.59 0.93 -3.21
CA ALA A 172 -4.42 2.03 -2.26
C ALA A 172 -3.69 3.22 -2.90
N TYR A 173 -2.65 2.95 -3.67
CA TYR A 173 -1.87 3.97 -4.38
C TYR A 173 -2.68 4.67 -5.48
N THR A 174 -3.49 3.92 -6.25
CA THR A 174 -4.35 4.52 -7.28
C THR A 174 -5.48 5.35 -6.69
N ALA A 175 -6.12 4.82 -5.64
CA ALA A 175 -7.16 5.53 -4.93
C ALA A 175 -6.63 6.82 -4.30
N TRP A 176 -5.43 6.79 -3.71
CA TRP A 176 -4.72 7.96 -3.19
C TRP A 176 -4.61 9.10 -4.22
N TRP A 177 -4.23 8.76 -5.45
CA TRP A 177 -4.04 9.76 -6.50
C TRP A 177 -5.31 10.44 -6.95
N GLU A 178 -6.43 9.72 -6.94
CA GLU A 178 -7.71 10.25 -7.41
C GLU A 178 -8.32 11.25 -6.42
N SER A 179 -8.11 11.00 -5.14
CA SER A 179 -8.99 11.48 -4.08
C SER A 179 -8.43 12.62 -3.25
N LEU A 180 -7.10 12.77 -3.19
CA LEU A 180 -6.45 13.81 -2.37
C LEU A 180 -5.62 14.81 -3.15
N LEU A 181 -5.22 14.49 -4.38
CA LEU A 181 -4.52 15.40 -5.26
C LEU A 181 -5.28 15.45 -6.57
N ASP A 182 -6.04 16.53 -6.79
CA ASP A 182 -6.48 16.86 -8.13
C ASP A 182 -5.23 17.24 -8.95
N LEU A 183 -4.53 16.22 -9.42
CA LEU A 183 -3.28 16.34 -10.15
C LEU A 183 -3.48 17.13 -11.44
N GLY A 184 -4.69 17.12 -12.01
CA GLY A 184 -5.04 17.93 -13.15
C GLY A 184 -4.90 19.41 -12.81
N ASP A 185 -5.53 19.83 -11.71
CA ASP A 185 -5.45 21.22 -11.24
C ASP A 185 -4.00 21.58 -10.87
N LEU A 186 -3.33 20.72 -10.09
CA LEU A 186 -1.94 20.95 -9.69
C LEU A 186 -0.99 20.99 -10.90
N ALA A 187 -1.23 20.22 -11.96
CA ALA A 187 -0.42 20.23 -13.17
C ALA A 187 -0.54 21.55 -13.95
N THR A 188 -1.68 22.25 -13.85
CA THR A 188 -1.88 23.56 -14.49
C THR A 188 -1.26 24.72 -13.72
N GLU A 189 -0.92 24.52 -12.45
CA GLU A 189 -0.30 25.53 -11.60
C GLU A 189 1.14 25.88 -12.04
N GLY A 190 1.54 27.12 -11.75
CA GLY A 190 2.89 27.61 -12.03
C GLY A 190 3.97 26.87 -11.21
N TRP A 191 5.19 26.80 -11.75
CA TRP A 191 6.33 26.14 -11.10
C TRP A 191 6.59 26.63 -9.66
N ALA A 192 6.35 27.90 -9.37
CA ALA A 192 6.51 28.45 -8.03
C ALA A 192 5.56 27.82 -7.01
N MET A 193 4.28 27.63 -7.38
CA MET A 193 3.27 26.98 -6.53
C MET A 193 3.60 25.49 -6.36
N LYS A 194 3.96 24.80 -7.44
CA LYS A 194 4.39 23.39 -7.39
C LYS A 194 5.55 23.20 -6.42
N LEU A 195 6.61 24.02 -6.55
CA LEU A 195 7.77 23.96 -5.65
C LEU A 195 7.42 24.28 -4.20
N ALA A 196 6.51 25.23 -3.95
CA ALA A 196 6.04 25.57 -2.61
C ALA A 196 5.25 24.42 -1.95
N LEU A 197 4.55 23.62 -2.74
CA LEU A 197 3.74 22.49 -2.26
C LEU A 197 4.55 21.19 -2.07
N ILE A 198 5.71 21.03 -2.72
CA ILE A 198 6.54 19.81 -2.61
C ILE A 198 6.77 19.34 -1.15
N PRO A 199 7.11 20.21 -0.18
CA PRO A 199 7.34 19.74 1.19
C PRO A 199 6.07 19.13 1.83
N LEU A 200 4.91 19.76 1.62
CA LEU A 200 3.63 19.29 2.14
C LEU A 200 3.22 17.98 1.45
N LEU A 201 3.26 17.97 0.12
CA LEU A 201 2.97 16.79 -0.69
C LEU A 201 3.92 15.64 -0.35
N GLY A 202 5.17 15.93 -0.03
CA GLY A 202 6.19 14.93 0.29
C GLY A 202 5.97 14.32 1.66
N MET A 203 5.60 15.14 2.63
CA MET A 203 5.22 14.66 3.95
C MET A 203 3.95 13.80 3.89
N LEU A 204 2.94 14.27 3.16
CA LEU A 204 1.68 13.56 2.96
C LEU A 204 1.94 12.22 2.24
N PHE A 205 2.67 12.26 1.13
CA PHE A 205 3.09 11.06 0.42
C PHE A 205 3.79 10.07 1.34
N MET A 206 4.82 10.51 2.08
CA MET A 206 5.55 9.64 3.00
C MET A 206 4.65 9.05 4.09
N PHE A 207 3.70 9.83 4.61
CA PHE A 207 2.78 9.39 5.65
C PHE A 207 1.85 8.25 5.18
N LEU A 208 1.52 8.20 3.89
CA LEU A 208 0.55 7.24 3.32
C LEU A 208 1.23 6.12 2.53
N TYR A 209 2.31 6.45 1.83
CA TYR A 209 3.17 5.50 1.12
C TYR A 209 3.82 4.49 2.06
N LEU A 210 4.31 4.96 3.22
CA LEU A 210 4.98 4.11 4.17
C LEU A 210 4.07 2.98 4.71
N PRO A 211 2.81 3.23 5.11
CA PRO A 211 1.83 2.19 5.38
C PRO A 211 1.60 1.21 4.23
N MET A 212 1.42 1.71 3.00
CA MET A 212 1.14 0.86 1.82
C MET A 212 2.31 -0.07 1.48
N ARG A 213 3.54 0.36 1.78
CA ARG A 213 4.76 -0.40 1.51
C ARG A 213 5.29 -1.15 2.73
N LEU A 214 4.65 -1.01 3.89
CA LEU A 214 5.10 -1.57 5.15
C LEU A 214 5.49 -3.06 5.05
N PRO A 215 4.71 -3.93 4.39
CA PRO A 215 5.04 -5.36 4.35
C PRO A 215 6.26 -5.68 3.47
N PHE A 216 6.56 -4.82 2.49
CA PHE A 216 7.75 -4.91 1.65
C PHE A 216 8.98 -4.35 2.36
N LEU A 217 8.82 -3.21 3.05
CA LEU A 217 9.86 -2.66 3.92
C LEU A 217 10.22 -3.62 5.07
N LEU A 218 9.22 -4.36 5.58
CA LEU A 218 9.40 -5.45 6.53
C LEU A 218 10.22 -6.60 5.95
N GLU A 219 9.94 -7.00 4.71
CA GLU A 219 10.73 -8.01 4.01
C GLU A 219 12.20 -7.60 3.84
N GLU A 220 12.45 -6.37 3.41
CA GLU A 220 13.81 -5.85 3.30
C GLU A 220 14.51 -5.73 4.66
N TYR A 221 13.74 -5.42 5.70
CA TYR A 221 14.25 -5.38 7.06
C TYR A 221 14.66 -6.77 7.56
N PHE A 222 13.87 -7.80 7.29
CA PHE A 222 14.09 -9.16 7.79
C PHE A 222 15.05 -10.03 6.97
N LEU A 223 15.24 -9.78 5.67
CA LEU A 223 15.94 -10.71 4.77
C LEU A 223 17.43 -10.44 4.46
N GLN A 224 18.02 -9.32 4.89
CA GLN A 224 19.34 -8.91 4.37
C GLN A 224 20.35 -8.51 5.48
N PRO A 225 21.66 -8.78 5.26
CA PRO A 225 22.72 -8.58 6.25
C PRO A 225 22.82 -7.14 6.76
N LYS A 226 23.45 -6.97 7.93
CA LYS A 226 23.55 -5.72 8.71
C LYS A 226 24.06 -4.50 7.90
N ALA A 227 24.79 -4.71 6.79
CA ALA A 227 25.32 -3.65 5.92
C ALA A 227 24.39 -3.35 4.72
N GLY A 228 23.98 -2.09 4.55
CA GLY A 228 23.22 -1.61 3.38
C GLY A 228 21.70 -1.47 3.57
N ARG A 229 21.12 -2.00 4.65
CA ARG A 229 19.67 -1.93 4.94
C ARG A 229 19.11 -0.51 4.96
N LYS A 230 19.79 0.41 5.67
CA LYS A 230 19.37 1.82 5.72
C LYS A 230 19.37 2.46 4.34
N ALA A 231 20.43 2.24 3.56
CA ALA A 231 20.55 2.80 2.21
C ALA A 231 19.45 2.26 1.29
N ARG A 232 19.07 0.98 1.43
CA ARG A 232 18.01 0.37 0.64
C ARG A 232 16.61 0.85 1.02
N ILE A 233 16.29 0.94 2.32
CA ILE A 233 15.05 1.58 2.78
C ILE A 233 14.97 3.01 2.24
N TRP A 234 16.05 3.80 2.36
CA TRP A 234 16.10 5.14 1.77
C TRP A 234 15.91 5.14 0.25
N THR A 235 16.43 4.14 -0.45
CA THR A 235 16.25 4.00 -1.91
C THR A 235 14.79 3.69 -2.27
N GLU A 236 14.15 2.77 -1.57
CA GLU A 236 12.73 2.45 -1.76
C GLU A 236 11.82 3.64 -1.43
N LEU A 237 12.17 4.43 -0.41
CA LEU A 237 11.47 5.68 -0.09
C LEU A 237 11.70 6.76 -1.15
N ALA A 238 12.92 6.90 -1.65
CA ALA A 238 13.27 7.87 -2.68
C ALA A 238 12.62 7.55 -4.04
N ILE A 239 12.66 6.27 -4.46
CA ILE A 239 11.97 5.81 -5.68
C ILE A 239 10.47 5.96 -5.51
N GLY A 240 9.94 5.58 -4.34
CA GLY A 240 8.56 5.80 -3.95
C GLY A 240 8.15 7.24 -4.14
N ALA A 241 8.89 8.18 -3.53
CA ALA A 241 8.63 9.60 -3.65
C ALA A 241 8.71 10.06 -5.10
N ALA A 242 9.75 9.68 -5.85
CA ALA A 242 9.89 10.07 -7.26
C ALA A 242 8.68 9.63 -8.10
N LEU A 243 8.23 8.38 -7.95
CA LEU A 243 7.05 7.87 -8.66
C LEU A 243 5.76 8.50 -8.14
N GLY A 244 5.66 8.69 -6.83
CA GLY A 244 4.59 9.39 -6.13
C GLY A 244 4.50 10.88 -6.41
N PHE A 245 5.46 11.46 -7.11
CA PHE A 245 5.47 12.86 -7.50
C PHE A 245 5.45 13.06 -9.00
N TYR A 246 5.87 12.04 -9.77
CA TYR A 246 5.93 12.08 -11.22
C TYR A 246 4.63 12.64 -11.87
N PRO A 247 3.42 12.19 -11.49
CA PRO A 247 2.18 12.73 -12.06
C PRO A 247 1.86 14.20 -11.74
N ALA A 248 2.51 14.82 -10.74
CA ALA A 248 2.33 16.25 -10.47
C ALA A 248 3.10 17.13 -11.48
N PHE A 249 4.01 16.53 -12.25
CA PHE A 249 4.86 17.23 -13.21
C PHE A 249 4.52 16.90 -14.67
N PHE A 250 3.63 15.92 -14.95
CA PHE A 250 3.26 15.44 -16.29
C PHE A 250 1.79 15.02 -16.38
#